data_AF-U6DGP1-F1
#
_entry.id   AF-U6DGP1-F1
#
_cell.length_a   1.000
_cell.length_b   1.000
_cell.length_c   1.000
_cell.angle_alpha   90.00
_cell.angle_beta   90.00
_cell.angle_gamma   90.00
#
_symmetry.space_group_name_H-M   'P 1'
#
loop_
_entity.id
_entity.type
_entity.pdbx_description
1 polymer ?
#
loop_
_entity_poly.entity_id
_entity_poly.type
_entity_poly.pdbx_seq_one_letter_code
_entity_poly.pdbx_strand_id
1 'polypeptide(L)'
;TFTKWVNKHLIKAQRHISDLYEDLRDGHNLISLLEVLSGDSLPREKGRMRFHKLQNVQIALDYLRHRQVKLVNIRNDDIADGNPKLTL
;
A
#
# COMPACT_ATOMS: atom_id res chain seq x y z
N THR A 1 3.94 12.01 -12.45
CA THR A 1 3.08 12.01 -11.24
C THR A 1 3.28 10.71 -10.49
N PHE A 2 3.00 10.70 -9.19
CA PHE A 2 3.19 9.53 -8.32
C PHE A 2 2.47 8.28 -8.85
N THR A 3 1.22 8.41 -9.31
CA THR A 3 0.45 7.31 -9.94
C THR A 3 1.18 6.65 -11.11
N LYS A 4 1.82 7.43 -12.00
CA LYS A 4 2.60 6.86 -13.12
C LYS A 4 3.82 6.08 -12.63
N TRP A 5 4.47 6.56 -11.57
CA TRP A 5 5.60 5.86 -10.96
C TRP A 5 5.13 4.54 -10.33
N VAL A 6 4.03 4.54 -9.57
CA VAL A 6 3.44 3.31 -8.99
C VAL A 6 3.10 2.30 -10.10
N ASN A 7 2.41 2.72 -11.16
CA ASN A 7 2.05 1.83 -12.28
C ASN A 7 3.26 1.26 -13.03
N LYS A 8 4.36 2.02 -13.15
CA LYS A 8 5.62 1.52 -13.75
C LYS A 8 6.17 0.30 -12.99
N HIS A 9 5.94 0.22 -11.69
CA HIS A 9 6.36 -0.92 -10.87
C HIS A 9 5.29 -2.01 -10.81
N LEU A 10 4.02 -1.65 -10.60
CA LEU A 10 2.93 -2.62 -10.47
C LEU A 10 2.68 -3.48 -11.73
N ILE A 11 3.07 -3.00 -12.92
CA ILE A 11 2.99 -3.80 -14.14
C ILE A 11 3.75 -5.13 -14.03
N LYS A 12 4.84 -5.18 -13.26
CA LYS A 12 5.61 -6.42 -12.99
C LYS A 12 4.83 -7.44 -12.17
N ALA A 13 3.83 -6.99 -11.41
CA ALA A 13 2.91 -7.82 -10.64
C ALA A 13 1.55 -7.99 -11.35
N GLN A 14 1.42 -7.57 -12.62
CA GLN A 14 0.15 -7.54 -13.38
C GLN A 14 -0.96 -6.73 -12.67
N ARG A 15 -0.59 -5.64 -12.00
CA ARG A 15 -1.53 -4.74 -11.31
C ARG A 15 -1.47 -3.34 -11.87
N HIS A 16 -2.55 -2.60 -11.71
CA HIS A 16 -2.69 -1.22 -12.17
C HIS A 16 -3.58 -0.44 -11.20
N ILE A 17 -3.26 0.83 -11.00
CA ILE A 17 -4.09 1.79 -10.26
C ILE A 17 -4.50 2.95 -11.17
N SER A 18 -5.74 3.37 -11.06
CA SER A 18 -6.33 4.52 -11.74
C SER A 18 -6.50 5.69 -10.77
N ASP A 19 -6.99 5.41 -9.58
CA ASP A 19 -7.15 6.37 -8.49
C ASP A 19 -6.29 5.95 -7.30
N LEU A 20 -5.31 6.77 -6.96
CA LEU A 20 -4.37 6.50 -5.88
C LEU A 20 -5.09 6.32 -4.53
N TYR A 21 -6.13 7.10 -4.27
CA TYR A 21 -6.79 7.13 -2.97
C TYR A 21 -7.83 6.03 -2.80
N GLU A 22 -8.36 5.50 -3.90
CA GLU A 22 -9.28 4.36 -3.86
C GLU A 22 -8.55 3.03 -3.99
N ASP A 23 -7.60 2.93 -4.92
CA ASP A 23 -6.99 1.64 -5.28
C ASP A 23 -5.93 1.18 -4.26
N LEU A 24 -5.48 2.04 -3.35
CA LEU A 24 -4.55 1.66 -2.28
C LEU A 24 -5.25 1.26 -0.97
N ARG A 25 -6.56 1.48 -0.85
CA ARG A 25 -7.31 1.34 0.42
C ARG A 25 -7.33 -0.06 1.00
N ASP A 26 -7.27 -1.07 0.14
CA ASP A 26 -7.28 -2.47 0.57
C ASP A 26 -5.88 -2.98 1.00
N GLY A 27 -4.84 -2.16 0.82
CA GLY A 27 -3.45 -2.47 1.12
C GLY A 27 -2.79 -3.46 0.15
N HIS A 28 -3.53 -4.10 -0.75
CA HIS A 28 -2.98 -5.14 -1.62
C HIS A 28 -2.01 -4.58 -2.66
N ASN A 29 -2.36 -3.43 -3.26
CA ASN A 29 -1.49 -2.72 -4.21
C ASN A 29 -0.23 -2.18 -3.52
N LEU A 30 -0.34 -1.72 -2.27
CA LEU A 30 0.82 -1.30 -1.46
C LEU A 30 1.78 -2.46 -1.22
N ILE A 31 1.26 -3.61 -0.78
CA ILE A 31 2.07 -4.81 -0.56
C ILE A 31 2.75 -5.24 -1.86
N SER A 32 2.01 -5.32 -2.98
CA SER A 32 2.59 -5.68 -4.28
C SER A 32 3.68 -4.72 -4.74
N LEU A 33 3.51 -3.41 -4.49
CA LEU A 33 4.52 -2.42 -4.80
C LEU A 33 5.80 -2.66 -3.99
N LEU A 34 5.67 -2.93 -2.69
CA LEU A 34 6.81 -3.22 -1.82
C LEU A 34 7.53 -4.52 -2.21
N GLU A 35 6.80 -5.59 -2.54
CA GLU A 35 7.39 -6.85 -3.02
C GLU A 35 8.17 -6.62 -4.33
N VAL A 36 7.61 -5.87 -5.28
CA VAL A 36 8.29 -5.56 -6.55
C VAL A 36 9.55 -4.71 -6.35
N LEU A 37 9.53 -3.78 -5.39
CA LEU A 37 10.66 -2.88 -5.13
C LEU A 37 11.78 -3.56 -4.33
N SER A 38 11.43 -4.43 -3.39
CA SER A 38 12.38 -5.09 -2.49
C SER A 38 12.86 -6.45 -2.96
N GLY A 39 12.04 -7.16 -3.74
CA GLY A 39 12.22 -8.58 -4.04
C GLY A 39 11.78 -9.52 -2.90
N ASP A 40 11.32 -9.00 -1.77
CA ASP A 40 10.82 -9.80 -0.66
C ASP A 40 9.36 -10.20 -0.89
N SER A 41 8.91 -11.29 -0.25
CA SER A 41 7.49 -11.62 -0.16
C SER A 41 6.92 -11.20 1.19
N LEU A 42 5.75 -10.55 1.17
CA LEU A 42 5.08 -10.02 2.35
C LEU A 42 3.77 -10.80 2.60
N PRO A 43 3.37 -10.98 3.87
CA PRO A 43 2.10 -11.62 4.19
C PRO A 43 0.91 -10.78 3.71
N ARG A 44 -0.24 -11.43 3.49
CA ARG A 44 -1.48 -10.79 3.03
C ARG A 44 -2.68 -11.41 3.74
N GLU A 45 -3.48 -10.57 4.39
CA GLU A 45 -4.78 -10.98 4.89
C GLU A 45 -5.78 -11.13 3.76
N LYS A 46 -6.57 -12.20 3.83
CA LYS A 46 -7.63 -12.50 2.88
C LYS A 46 -8.96 -12.08 3.47
N GLY A 47 -9.73 -11.28 2.74
CA GLY A 47 -11.08 -10.91 3.12
C GLY A 47 -11.43 -9.49 2.71
N ARG A 48 -12.72 -9.15 2.81
CA ARG A 48 -13.27 -7.85 2.34
C ARG A 48 -13.67 -6.91 3.47
N MET A 49 -13.72 -7.40 4.72
CA MET A 49 -14.04 -6.56 5.88
C MET A 49 -12.98 -5.49 6.10
N ARG A 50 -13.37 -4.36 6.72
CA ARG A 50 -12.47 -3.23 7.01
C ARG A 50 -11.22 -3.64 7.78
N PHE A 51 -11.32 -4.59 8.72
CA PHE A 51 -10.16 -5.03 9.48
C PHE A 51 -9.08 -5.70 8.60
N HIS A 52 -9.45 -6.47 7.57
CA HIS A 52 -8.47 -7.07 6.65
C HIS A 52 -7.74 -5.98 5.85
N LYS A 53 -8.47 -4.95 5.41
CA LYS A 53 -7.87 -3.80 4.72
C LYS A 53 -6.87 -3.08 5.61
N LEU A 54 -7.27 -2.75 6.84
CA LEU A 54 -6.40 -2.13 7.84
C LEU A 54 -5.15 -2.97 8.12
N GLN A 55 -5.31 -4.29 8.21
CA GLN A 55 -4.20 -5.21 8.46
C GLN A 55 -3.23 -5.29 7.27
N ASN A 56 -3.74 -5.35 6.04
CA ASN A 56 -2.89 -5.31 4.84
C ASN A 56 -2.11 -3.99 4.72
N VAL A 57 -2.75 -2.85 5.00
CA VAL A 57 -2.05 -1.57 5.05
C VAL A 57 -1.02 -1.57 6.18
N GLN A 58 -1.37 -2.08 7.36
CA GLN A 58 -0.46 -2.16 8.50
C GLN A 58 0.80 -2.99 8.18
N ILE A 59 0.65 -4.14 7.54
CA ILE A 59 1.77 -4.98 7.06
C ILE A 59 2.73 -4.16 6.18
N ALA A 60 2.19 -3.36 5.24
CA ALA A 60 3.00 -2.52 4.37
C ALA A 60 3.75 -1.42 5.16
N LEU A 61 3.06 -0.75 6.09
CA LEU A 61 3.67 0.30 6.92
C LEU A 61 4.73 -0.27 7.86
N ASP A 62 4.49 -1.43 8.45
CA ASP A 62 5.47 -2.09 9.31
C ASP A 62 6.69 -2.51 8.52
N TYR A 63 6.52 -3.08 7.33
CA TYR A 63 7.66 -3.40 6.45
C TYR A 63 8.55 -2.16 6.20
N LEU A 64 7.95 -1.02 5.90
CA LEU A 64 8.66 0.25 5.72
C LEU A 64 9.42 0.69 6.98
N ARG A 65 8.79 0.57 8.17
CA ARG A 65 9.45 0.87 9.46
C ARG A 65 10.64 -0.05 9.71
N HIS A 66 10.50 -1.34 9.43
CA HIS A 66 11.60 -2.31 9.58
C HIS A 66 12.79 -1.97 8.66
N ARG A 67 12.52 -1.41 7.47
CA ARG A 67 13.53 -0.89 6.54
C ARG A 67 14.01 0.54 6.87
N GLN A 68 13.73 1.06 8.07
CA GLN A 68 14.14 2.39 8.55
C GLN A 68 13.56 3.56 7.74
N VAL A 69 12.43 3.36 7.06
CA VAL A 69 11.71 4.44 6.38
C VAL A 69 10.90 5.23 7.41
N LYS A 70 11.14 6.54 7.49
CA LYS A 70 10.42 7.42 8.41
C LYS A 70 9.02 7.73 7.86
N LEU A 71 7.99 7.19 8.51
CA LEU A 71 6.60 7.48 8.24
C LEU A 71 6.13 8.60 9.17
N VAL A 72 5.97 9.83 8.64
CA VAL A 72 5.49 10.98 9.44
C VAL A 72 4.02 11.21 9.13
N ASN A 73 3.17 11.16 10.16
CA ASN A 73 1.72 11.36 10.04
C ASN A 73 1.00 10.40 9.08
N ILE A 74 1.55 9.19 8.87
CA ILE A 74 0.92 8.14 8.07
C ILE A 74 0.39 7.06 9.01
N ARG A 75 -0.93 6.87 9.00
CA ARG A 75 -1.59 5.78 9.72
C ARG A 75 -2.32 4.86 8.74
N ASN A 76 -2.60 3.64 9.18
CA ASN A 76 -3.27 2.65 8.34
C ASN A 76 -4.74 2.99 8.07
N ASP A 77 -5.42 3.61 9.04
CA ASP A 77 -6.80 4.10 8.91
C ASP A 77 -6.92 5.20 7.85
N ASP A 78 -5.97 6.13 7.80
CA ASP A 78 -5.97 7.21 6.80
C ASP A 78 -5.94 6.67 5.37
N ILE A 79 -5.12 5.65 5.12
CA ILE A 79 -5.00 5.00 3.81
C ILE A 79 -6.24 4.14 3.53
N ALA A 80 -6.69 3.33 4.50
CA ALA A 80 -7.84 2.45 4.30
C ALA A 80 -9.15 3.21 4.05
N ASP A 81 -9.26 4.41 4.64
CA ASP A 81 -10.40 5.29 4.45
C ASP A 81 -10.25 6.20 3.21
N GLY A 82 -9.09 6.17 2.53
CA GLY A 82 -8.85 6.88 1.28
C GLY A 82 -8.63 8.37 1.45
N ASN A 83 -8.05 8.81 2.58
CA ASN A 83 -7.91 10.23 2.91
C ASN A 83 -6.88 10.93 2.00
N PRO A 84 -7.30 11.84 1.09
CA PRO A 84 -6.39 12.46 0.15
C PRO A 84 -5.43 13.47 0.80
N LYS A 85 -5.74 13.97 2.00
CA LYS A 85 -4.89 14.93 2.72
C LYS A 85 -3.66 14.30 3.38
N LEU A 86 -3.62 12.97 3.52
CA LEU A 86 -2.55 12.25 4.22
C LEU A 86 -1.81 11.23 3.33
N THR A 87 -2.31 11.00 2.11
CA THR A 87 -1.80 9.94 1.21
C THR A 87 -0.79 10.46 0.17
N LEU A 88 -0.28 11.69 0.27
CA LEU A 88 0.77 12.23 -0.61
C LEU A 88 1.73 13.17 0.12
#